data_AF-A0A2N1IJA2-F1
#
_entry.id   AF-A0A2N1IJA2-F1
#
_cell.length_a   1.000
_cell.length_b   1.000
_cell.length_c   1.000
_cell.angle_alpha   90.00
_cell.angle_beta   90.00
_cell.angle_gamma   90.00
#
_symmetry.space_group_name_H-M   'P 1'
#
loop_
_entity.id
_entity.type
_entity.pdbx_description
1 polymer ?
#
loop_
_entity_poly.entity_id
_entity_poly.type
_entity_poly.pdbx_seq_one_letter_code
_entity_poly.pdbx_strand_id
1 'polypeptide(L)'
;MANFEPTRSITLSASIEDNIIEQRTIAFPLEVVNKTTQVAVEGFFNDSPELDIYIMKLAPKAIANLKIFHKERALGIKKRVGLSAGVNFSKGHENDLDESTVLSVALKLTEQDKFITLIDSWEVDVAAVN
;
A
#
# COMPACT_ATOMS: atom_id res chain seq x y z
N MET A 1 -18.76 4.99 -10.91
CA MET A 1 -17.34 4.56 -10.98
C MET A 1 -16.61 5.37 -9.93
N ALA A 2 -16.22 4.70 -8.84
CA ALA A 2 -15.41 5.28 -7.78
C ALA A 2 -14.10 5.82 -8.35
N ASN A 3 -13.76 7.07 -8.07
CA ASN A 3 -12.45 7.61 -8.41
C ASN A 3 -11.45 7.25 -7.30
N PHE A 4 -11.16 5.95 -7.15
CA PHE A 4 -10.03 5.51 -6.35
C PHE A 4 -8.74 5.86 -7.10
N GLU A 5 -7.99 6.84 -6.58
CA GLU A 5 -6.67 7.21 -7.08
C GLU A 5 -5.59 6.48 -6.28
N PRO A 6 -5.14 5.29 -6.73
CA PRO A 6 -4.23 4.42 -5.96
C PRO A 6 -2.93 5.11 -5.54
N THR A 7 -2.42 6.04 -6.35
CA THR A 7 -1.17 6.77 -6.07
C THR A 7 -1.30 7.82 -4.97
N ARG A 8 -2.52 8.28 -4.67
CA ARG A 8 -2.80 9.19 -3.56
C ARG A 8 -3.33 8.44 -2.34
N SER A 9 -4.00 7.31 -2.58
CA SER A 9 -4.61 6.52 -1.54
C SER A 9 -3.67 5.55 -0.85
N ILE A 10 -2.64 5.04 -1.53
CA ILE A 10 -1.70 4.09 -0.94
C ILE A 10 -0.41 4.82 -0.57
N THR A 11 -0.12 4.84 0.72
CA THR A 11 1.12 5.40 1.26
C THR A 11 2.05 4.27 1.68
N LEU A 12 3.25 4.25 1.09
CA LEU A 12 4.34 3.39 1.54
C LEU A 12 5.42 4.30 2.15
N SER A 13 5.85 3.98 3.36
CA SER A 13 6.85 4.77 4.07
C SER A 13 7.75 3.91 4.95
N ALA A 14 8.85 4.50 5.39
CA ALA A 14 9.77 3.94 6.36
C ALA A 14 10.00 4.93 7.48
N SER A 15 10.09 4.44 8.71
CA SER A 15 10.59 5.22 9.85
C SER A 15 11.99 4.76 10.23
N ILE A 16 12.86 5.74 10.51
CA ILE A 16 14.19 5.53 11.08
C ILE A 16 14.23 6.32 12.38
N GLU A 17 14.34 5.60 13.49
CA GLU A 17 14.50 6.15 14.84
C GLU A 17 15.99 6.12 15.20
N ASP A 18 16.54 7.25 15.65
CA ASP A 18 17.92 7.36 16.15
C ASP A 18 17.94 8.22 17.44
N ASN A 19 18.96 8.03 18.28
CA ASN A 19 19.08 8.74 19.56
C ASN A 19 19.38 10.25 19.42
N ILE A 20 19.59 10.74 18.20
CA ILE A 20 19.94 12.14 17.88
C ILE A 20 18.77 12.87 17.22
N ILE A 21 17.98 12.17 16.40
CA ILE A 21 16.81 12.71 15.69
C ILE A 21 15.68 11.74 16.00
N GLU A 22 14.77 12.14 16.89
CA GLU A 22 13.73 11.29 17.49
C GLU A 22 13.04 10.37 16.45
N GLN A 23 12.69 10.88 15.26
CA GLN A 23 12.18 10.04 14.17
C GLN A 23 12.34 10.72 12.81
N ARG A 24 12.81 9.99 11.80
CA ARG A 24 12.82 10.41 10.39
C ARG A 24 11.92 9.50 9.57
N THR A 25 10.97 10.09 8.85
CA THR A 25 10.07 9.36 7.94
C THR A 25 10.51 9.56 6.49
N ILE A 26 10.64 8.46 5.76
CA ILE A 26 10.99 8.42 4.34
C ILE A 26 9.77 7.91 3.58
N ALA A 27 9.25 8.69 2.63
CA ALA A 27 8.14 8.27 1.77
C ALA A 27 8.64 7.53 0.52
N PHE A 28 7.85 6.55 0.07
CA PHE A 28 8.10 5.78 -1.15
C PHE A 28 6.93 6.01 -2.13
N PRO A 29 6.96 7.10 -2.92
CA PRO A 29 5.91 7.35 -3.91
C PRO A 29 5.80 6.22 -4.94
N LEU A 30 4.58 5.93 -5.34
CA LEU A 30 4.22 4.83 -6.25
C LEU A 30 3.74 5.38 -7.60
N GLU A 31 3.98 4.59 -8.65
CA GLU A 31 3.46 4.82 -10.00
C GLU A 31 2.65 3.60 -10.44
N VAL A 32 1.44 3.84 -11.00
CA VAL A 32 0.63 2.76 -11.57
C VAL A 32 1.30 2.27 -12.84
N VAL A 33 1.49 0.95 -12.92
CA VAL A 33 2.02 0.26 -14.10
C VAL A 33 0.88 -0.39 -14.86
N ASN A 34 -0.09 -0.95 -14.15
CA ASN A 34 -1.21 -1.65 -14.76
C ASN A 34 -2.46 -1.58 -13.85
N LYS A 35 -3.63 -1.63 -14.48
CA LYS A 35 -4.92 -1.88 -13.84
C LYS A 35 -5.56 -3.07 -14.55
N THR A 36 -6.04 -4.05 -13.80
CA THR A 36 -6.78 -5.19 -14.33
C THR A 36 -8.00 -5.43 -13.47
N THR A 37 -9.15 -5.67 -14.09
CA THR A 37 -10.40 -5.97 -13.39
C THR A 37 -10.75 -7.42 -13.64
N GLN A 38 -10.91 -8.19 -12.55
CA GLN A 38 -11.49 -9.52 -12.61
C GLN A 38 -12.99 -9.36 -12.40
N VAL A 39 -13.78 -9.76 -13.40
CA VAL A 39 -15.24 -9.72 -13.31
C VAL A 39 -15.73 -10.69 -12.23
N ALA A 40 -16.84 -10.36 -11.59
CA ALA A 40 -17.49 -11.27 -10.66
C ALA A 40 -17.84 -12.58 -11.37
N VAL A 41 -17.62 -13.70 -10.70
CA VAL A 41 -17.97 -15.03 -11.18
C VAL A 41 -18.93 -15.64 -10.16
N GLU A 42 -20.19 -15.83 -10.55
CA GLU A 42 -21.13 -16.65 -9.80
C GLU A 42 -20.97 -18.11 -10.20
N GLY A 43 -20.80 -18.99 -9.21
CA GLY A 43 -20.55 -20.40 -9.42
C GLY A 43 -21.26 -21.26 -8.39
N PHE A 44 -21.71 -22.45 -8.80
CA PHE A 44 -22.42 -23.40 -7.94
C PHE A 44 -21.68 -23.79 -6.63
N PHE A 45 -20.36 -23.61 -6.57
CA PHE A 45 -19.52 -23.96 -5.42
C PHE A 45 -18.64 -22.81 -4.91
N ASN A 46 -18.56 -21.69 -5.64
CA ASN A 46 -17.76 -20.54 -5.25
C ASN A 46 -18.24 -19.32 -6.02
N ASP A 47 -18.49 -18.23 -5.29
CA ASP A 47 -18.74 -16.91 -5.84
C ASP A 47 -17.49 -16.07 -5.61
N SER A 48 -16.97 -15.48 -6.68
CA SER A 48 -15.85 -14.53 -6.58
C SER A 48 -16.37 -13.14 -6.91
N PRO A 49 -16.20 -12.16 -6.00
CA PRO A 49 -16.64 -10.79 -6.26
C PRO A 49 -15.81 -10.16 -7.39
N GLU A 50 -16.31 -9.06 -7.94
CA GLU A 50 -15.53 -8.23 -8.86
C GLU A 50 -14.31 -7.66 -8.13
N LEU A 51 -13.13 -7.71 -8.77
CA LEU A 51 -11.88 -7.36 -8.12
C LEU A 51 -11.01 -6.48 -9.03
N ASP A 52 -10.77 -5.25 -8.59
CA ASP A 52 -9.85 -4.32 -9.23
C ASP A 52 -8.42 -4.50 -8.69
N ILE A 53 -7.51 -4.96 -9.56
CA ILE A 53 -6.09 -5.17 -9.28
C ILE A 53 -5.27 -3.99 -9.83
N TYR A 54 -4.62 -3.26 -8.94
CA TYR A 54 -3.67 -2.21 -9.28
C TYR A 54 -2.24 -2.70 -9.09
N ILE A 55 -1.49 -2.82 -10.20
CA ILE A 55 -0.05 -3.11 -10.15
C ILE A 55 0.69 -1.79 -10.15
N MET A 56 1.47 -1.56 -9.10
CA MET A 56 2.26 -0.34 -8.92
C MET A 56 3.74 -0.66 -8.80
N LYS A 57 4.59 0.26 -9.24
CA LYS A 57 6.03 0.24 -9.03
C LYS A 57 6.47 1.43 -8.20
N LEU A 58 7.64 1.30 -7.59
CA LEU A 58 8.30 2.41 -6.94
C LEU A 58 8.68 3.48 -7.98
N ALA A 59 8.27 4.72 -7.75
CA ALA A 59 8.72 5.83 -8.57
C ALA A 59 10.26 5.98 -8.47
N PRO A 60 10.93 6.61 -9.46
CA PRO A 60 12.38 6.81 -9.41
C PRO A 60 12.87 7.46 -8.10
N LYS A 61 12.10 8.40 -7.55
CA LYS A 61 12.36 9.03 -6.24
C LYS A 61 12.30 8.04 -5.07
N ALA A 62 11.35 7.09 -5.10
CA ALA A 62 11.24 6.04 -4.10
C ALA A 62 12.44 5.07 -4.16
N ILE A 63 12.94 4.75 -5.35
CA ILE A 63 14.15 3.93 -5.53
C ILE A 63 15.38 4.63 -4.94
N ALA A 64 15.52 5.95 -5.15
CA ALA A 64 16.59 6.73 -4.51
C ALA A 64 16.48 6.70 -2.98
N ASN A 65 15.26 6.86 -2.45
CA ASN A 65 14.97 6.78 -1.02
C ASN A 65 15.28 5.41 -0.42
N LEU A 66 15.02 4.31 -1.14
CA LEU A 66 15.38 2.96 -0.71
C LEU A 66 16.90 2.79 -0.58
N LYS A 67 17.68 3.39 -1.47
CA LYS A 67 19.15 3.35 -1.36
C LYS A 67 19.65 4.07 -0.11
N ILE A 68 19.02 5.19 0.26
CA ILE A 68 19.32 5.91 1.50
C ILE A 68 18.95 5.04 2.71
N PHE A 69 17.75 4.49 2.71
CA PHE A 69 17.27 3.59 3.75
C PHE A 69 18.17 2.35 3.94
N HIS A 70 18.61 1.72 2.84
CA HIS A 70 19.53 0.58 2.88
C HIS A 70 20.89 0.97 3.47
N LYS A 71 21.44 2.13 3.11
CA LYS A 71 22.68 2.64 3.71
C LYS A 71 22.53 2.87 5.21
N GLU A 72 21.44 3.49 5.63
CA GLU A 72 21.14 3.74 7.06
C GLU A 72 21.04 2.43 7.87
N ARG A 73 20.42 1.39 7.29
CA ARG A 73 20.39 0.04 7.90
C ARG A 73 21.78 -0.59 7.99
N ALA A 74 22.58 -0.50 6.93
CA ALA A 74 23.92 -1.10 6.88
C ALA A 74 24.92 -0.42 7.84
N LEU A 75 24.70 0.85 8.17
CA LEU A 75 25.54 1.60 9.10
C LEU A 75 25.34 1.21 10.58
N GLY A 76 24.38 0.35 10.91
CA GLY A 76 24.48 -0.60 12.02
C GLY A 76 24.60 -0.08 13.46
N ILE A 77 24.25 1.18 13.77
CA ILE A 77 24.36 1.69 15.15
C ILE A 77 23.00 2.17 15.66
N LYS A 78 22.44 1.46 16.65
CA LYS A 78 21.27 1.83 17.48
C LYS A 78 20.00 2.38 16.78
N LYS A 79 19.82 2.12 15.49
CA LYS A 79 18.66 2.59 14.73
C LYS A 79 17.59 1.53 14.64
N ARG A 80 16.35 1.86 15.03
CA ARG A 80 15.18 1.04 14.73
C ARG A 80 14.62 1.48 13.39
N VAL A 81 14.36 0.50 12.54
CA VAL A 81 13.98 0.71 11.15
C VAL A 81 12.70 -0.08 10.89
N GLY A 82 11.64 0.62 10.53
CA GLY A 82 10.33 0.04 10.24
C GLY A 82 9.87 0.36 8.82
N LEU A 83 9.19 -0.58 8.18
CA LEU A 83 8.40 -0.34 6.98
C LEU A 83 6.94 -0.25 7.39
N SER A 84 6.24 0.75 6.86
CA SER A 84 4.82 0.96 7.08
C SER A 84 4.11 1.15 5.75
N ALA A 85 2.98 0.48 5.60
CA ALA A 85 2.01 0.75 4.56
C ALA A 85 0.75 1.31 5.22
N GLY A 86 0.13 2.30 4.60
CA GLY A 86 -1.11 2.89 5.05
C GLY A 86 -1.97 3.22 3.84
N VAL A 87 -3.27 3.18 4.03
CA VAL A 87 -4.24 3.47 2.98
C VAL A 87 -5.14 4.59 3.46
N ASN A 88 -5.36 5.57 2.61
CA ASN A 88 -6.19 6.73 2.89
C ASN A 88 -7.15 6.96 1.73
N PHE A 89 -8.42 7.19 2.03
CA PHE A 89 -9.43 7.50 1.04
C PHE A 89 -9.75 9.00 1.12
N SER A 90 -9.75 9.68 -0.01
CA SER A 90 -10.14 11.09 -0.07
C SER A 90 -11.62 11.25 0.32
N LYS A 91 -11.91 12.19 1.22
CA LYS A 91 -13.28 12.56 1.62
C LYS A 91 -14.16 12.80 0.39
N GLY A 92 -15.34 12.18 0.37
CA GLY A 92 -16.32 12.31 -0.72
C GLY A 92 -16.47 11.10 -1.64
N HIS A 93 -15.67 10.04 -1.44
CA HIS A 93 -15.81 8.74 -2.11
C HIS A 93 -16.29 7.63 -1.17
N GLU A 94 -16.79 8.01 0.02
CA GLU A 94 -17.29 7.08 1.04
C GLU A 94 -18.48 6.25 0.52
N ASN A 95 -19.35 6.83 -0.32
CA ASN A 95 -20.49 6.13 -0.90
C ASN A 95 -20.13 5.10 -1.99
N ASP A 96 -18.88 5.06 -2.44
CA ASP A 96 -18.41 4.13 -3.46
C ASP A 96 -17.76 2.86 -2.86
N LEU A 97 -17.57 2.85 -1.55
CA LEU A 97 -17.03 1.74 -0.78
C LEU A 97 -18.19 1.17 0.04
N ASP A 98 -18.41 -0.13 -0.03
CA ASP A 98 -19.42 -0.80 0.78
C ASP A 98 -18.77 -1.58 1.92
N GLU A 99 -19.59 -2.10 2.82
CA GLU A 99 -19.16 -2.90 3.98
C GLU A 99 -18.39 -4.17 3.58
N SER A 100 -18.44 -4.58 2.31
CA SER A 100 -17.73 -5.75 1.79
C SER A 100 -16.40 -5.41 1.12
N THR A 101 -16.07 -4.13 1.01
CA THR A 101 -14.86 -3.67 0.33
C THR A 101 -13.64 -3.87 1.23
N VAL A 102 -12.78 -4.80 0.83
CA VAL A 102 -11.52 -5.11 1.51
C VAL A 102 -10.32 -4.68 0.67
N LEU A 103 -9.24 -4.28 1.34
CA LEU A 103 -7.99 -3.92 0.68
C LEU A 103 -6.81 -4.73 1.21
N SER A 104 -6.04 -5.29 0.28
CA SER A 104 -4.77 -5.96 0.56
C SER A 104 -3.62 -5.23 -0.14
N VAL A 105 -2.53 -5.04 0.60
CA VAL A 105 -1.28 -4.48 0.08
C VAL A 105 -0.19 -5.52 0.24
N ALA A 106 0.39 -5.92 -0.89
CA ALA A 106 1.50 -6.85 -0.93
C ALA A 106 2.71 -6.22 -1.61
N LEU A 107 3.90 -6.45 -1.04
CA LEU A 107 5.17 -5.95 -1.53
C LEU A 107 5.99 -7.09 -2.13
N LYS A 108 6.58 -6.82 -3.30
CA LYS A 108 7.51 -7.72 -3.96
C LYS A 108 8.74 -6.93 -4.37
N LEU A 109 9.92 -7.41 -3.97
CA LEU A 109 11.18 -6.67 -4.13
C LEU A 109 11.89 -6.99 -5.46
N THR A 110 11.78 -8.24 -5.92
CA THR A 110 12.25 -8.68 -7.24
C THR A 110 11.19 -9.54 -7.93
N GLU A 111 11.25 -9.71 -9.24
CA GLU A 111 10.27 -10.50 -10.01
C GLU A 111 10.18 -11.97 -9.58
N GLN A 112 11.24 -12.51 -8.98
CA GLN A 112 11.33 -13.91 -8.56
C GLN A 112 10.92 -14.10 -7.10
N ASP A 113 10.86 -13.02 -6.32
CA ASP A 113 10.48 -13.09 -4.91
C ASP A 113 9.01 -13.45 -4.72
N LYS A 114 8.73 -14.04 -3.57
CA LYS A 114 7.36 -14.15 -3.06
C LYS A 114 6.87 -12.78 -2.61
N PHE A 115 5.56 -12.59 -2.69
CA PHE A 115 4.92 -11.42 -2.10
C PHE A 115 5.02 -11.46 -0.58
N ILE A 116 5.30 -10.31 0.02
CA ILE A 116 5.24 -10.05 1.45
C ILE A 116 3.97 -9.23 1.68
N THR A 117 2.97 -9.80 2.34
CA THR A 117 1.74 -9.09 2.68
C THR A 117 2.03 -8.06 3.77
N LEU A 118 1.72 -6.79 3.49
CA LEU A 118 1.86 -5.67 4.43
C LEU A 118 0.53 -5.32 5.08
N ILE A 119 -0.56 -5.40 4.33
CA ILE A 119 -1.94 -5.24 4.79
C ILE A 119 -2.72 -6.39 4.17
N ASP A 120 -3.46 -7.14 4.98
CA ASP A 120 -4.27 -8.26 4.50
C ASP A 120 -5.73 -7.99 4.81
N SER A 121 -6.55 -7.95 3.77
CA SER A 121 -8.02 -7.89 3.83
C SER A 121 -8.52 -6.86 4.83
N TRP A 122 -7.95 -5.66 4.79
CA TRP A 122 -8.39 -4.57 5.68
C TRP A 122 -9.75 -4.08 5.21
N GLU A 123 -10.75 -4.28 6.06
CA GLU A 123 -12.09 -3.73 5.89
C GLU A 123 -12.01 -2.20 5.92
N VAL A 124 -12.53 -1.56 4.89
CA VAL A 124 -12.57 -0.10 4.85
C VAL A 124 -13.74 0.37 5.71
N ASP A 125 -13.43 1.03 6.81
CA ASP A 125 -14.45 1.63 7.68
C ASP A 125 -15.00 2.90 7.00
N VAL A 126 -16.16 2.74 6.37
CA VAL A 126 -16.91 3.85 5.78
C VAL A 126 -17.70 4.49 6.90
N ALA A 127 -17.10 5.46 7.58
CA ALA A 127 -17.80 6.19 8.64
C ALA A 127 -19.10 6.79 8.06
N ALA A 128 -20.24 6.23 8.47
CA ALA A 128 -21.55 6.75 8.11
C ALA A 128 -21.64 8.21 8.56
N VAL A 129 -21.68 9.13 7.59
CA VAL A 129 -21.99 10.54 7.85
C VAL A 129 -23.44 10.59 8.31
N ASN A 130 -23.65 10.66 9.63
CA ASN A 130 -24.94 11.04 10.23
C ASN A 130 -25.23 12.51 10.00
#